data_AF-A0A1Q8BHV5-F1
#
_entry.id   AF-A0A1Q8BHV5-F1
#
_cell.length_a   1.000
_cell.length_b   1.000
_cell.length_c   1.000
_cell.angle_alpha   90.00
_cell.angle_beta   90.00
_cell.angle_gamma   90.00
#
_symmetry.space_group_name_H-M   'P 1'
#
loop_
_entity.id
_entity.type
_entity.pdbx_description
1 polymer ?
#
loop_
_entity_poly.entity_id
_entity_poly.type
_entity_poly.pdbx_seq_one_letter_code
_entity_poly.pdbx_strand_id
1 'polypeptide(L)'
;MIAHVFPVQGQTDVSNNTRTSLLQVHIPGDINGDGVVNIIDLVAVGSHFGARRGDPNYLPAADLNNDGVIDIIDITIVGSTFGRTG
;
A
#
# COMPACT_ATOMS: atom_id res chain seq x y z
N MET A 1 3.01 -14.31 -8.51
CA MET A 1 2.68 -15.67 -8.02
C MET A 1 1.17 -15.74 -7.80
N ILE A 2 0.44 -16.65 -8.46
CA ILE A 2 -1.01 -16.79 -8.28
C ILE A 2 -1.30 -17.75 -7.13
N ALA A 3 -2.04 -17.30 -6.11
CA ALA A 3 -2.54 -18.17 -5.06
C ALA A 3 -3.98 -18.58 -5.40
N HIS A 4 -4.18 -19.87 -5.63
CA HIS A 4 -5.52 -20.44 -5.80
C HIS A 4 -6.08 -20.78 -4.41
N VAL A 5 -7.18 -20.14 -4.01
CA VAL A 5 -7.91 -20.51 -2.79
C VAL A 5 -8.95 -21.56 -3.18
N PHE A 6 -8.81 -22.78 -2.64
CA PHE A 6 -9.80 -23.83 -2.86
C PHE A 6 -11.02 -23.64 -1.93
N PRO A 7 -12.25 -23.87 -2.42
CA PRO A 7 -13.44 -23.83 -1.59
C PRO A 7 -13.41 -24.87 -0.47
N VAL A 8 -13.92 -24.50 0.71
CA VAL A 8 -14.17 -25.46 1.80
C VAL A 8 -15.35 -26.36 1.39
N GLN A 9 -15.20 -27.67 1.63
CA GLN A 9 -16.20 -28.68 1.27
C GLN A 9 -17.53 -28.39 1.99
N GLY A 10 -18.58 -28.05 1.23
CA GLY A 10 -19.94 -27.81 1.75
C GLY A 10 -20.46 -26.37 1.65
N GLN A 11 -19.68 -25.41 1.12
CA GLN A 11 -20.21 -24.07 0.83
C GLN A 11 -21.09 -24.08 -0.43
N THR A 12 -22.33 -23.60 -0.30
CA THR A 12 -23.25 -23.34 -1.42
C THR A 12 -23.12 -21.94 -1.99
N ASP A 13 -22.54 -21.01 -1.23
CA ASP A 13 -22.23 -19.65 -1.67
C ASP A 13 -20.73 -19.51 -1.91
N VAL A 14 -20.34 -19.62 -3.18
CA VAL A 14 -18.95 -19.48 -3.67
C VAL A 14 -18.71 -18.12 -4.32
N SER A 15 -19.62 -17.16 -4.13
CA SER A 15 -19.54 -15.82 -4.75
C SER A 15 -18.30 -15.02 -4.34
N ASN A 16 -17.70 -15.36 -3.19
CA ASN A 16 -16.46 -14.78 -2.71
C ASN A 16 -15.19 -15.56 -3.11
N ASN A 17 -15.32 -16.79 -3.61
CA ASN A 17 -14.21 -17.61 -4.12
C ASN A 17 -13.89 -17.36 -5.59
N THR A 18 -14.74 -16.61 -6.29
CA THR A 18 -14.49 -16.10 -7.65
C THR A 18 -13.99 -14.66 -7.67
N ARG A 19 -13.76 -14.05 -6.49
CA ARG A 19 -12.97 -12.82 -6.43
C ARG A 19 -11.49 -13.19 -6.62
N THR A 20 -11.12 -13.46 -7.88
CA THR A 20 -9.80 -13.12 -8.42
C THR A 20 -9.65 -11.59 -8.42
N SER A 21 -9.84 -10.97 -7.26
CA SER A 21 -9.09 -9.76 -6.99
C SER A 21 -7.67 -10.25 -6.98
N LEU A 22 -6.88 -9.83 -7.96
CA LEU A 22 -5.43 -9.94 -7.88
C LEU A 22 -5.08 -9.54 -6.45
N LEU A 23 -4.59 -10.48 -5.63
CA LEU A 23 -4.02 -10.15 -4.34
C LEU A 23 -2.83 -9.29 -4.70
N GLN A 24 -3.05 -7.98 -4.77
CA GLN A 24 -2.02 -7.01 -5.00
C GLN A 24 -1.20 -7.06 -3.73
N VAL A 25 -0.13 -7.86 -3.76
CA VAL A 25 0.88 -7.90 -2.70
C VAL A 25 1.50 -6.51 -2.72
N HIS A 26 1.01 -5.66 -1.84
CA HIS A 26 1.50 -4.30 -1.72
C HIS A 26 2.84 -4.35 -0.99
N ILE A 27 3.89 -3.84 -1.62
CA ILE A 27 5.19 -3.71 -0.99
C ILE A 27 5.08 -2.51 -0.04
N PRO A 28 5.30 -2.67 1.28
CA PRO A 28 5.29 -1.52 2.17
C PRO A 28 6.31 -0.48 1.69
N GLY A 29 5.86 0.75 1.46
CA GLY A 29 6.70 1.83 0.91
C GLY A 29 6.62 2.03 -0.61
N ASP A 30 5.92 1.18 -1.36
CA ASP A 30 5.62 1.39 -2.79
C ASP A 30 4.34 2.23 -2.93
N ILE A 31 4.52 3.55 -2.86
CA ILE A 31 3.43 4.53 -2.77
C ILE A 31 2.77 4.73 -4.13
N ASN A 32 3.55 4.66 -5.21
CA ASN A 32 3.04 4.85 -6.56
C ASN A 32 2.48 3.55 -7.18
N GLY A 33 2.74 2.40 -6.56
CA GLY A 33 2.24 1.10 -6.97
C GLY A 33 2.95 0.53 -8.21
N ASP A 34 4.18 0.96 -8.49
CA ASP A 34 4.97 0.51 -9.65
C ASP A 34 5.72 -0.81 -9.40
N GLY A 35 5.68 -1.33 -8.18
CA GLY A 35 6.33 -2.57 -7.78
C GLY A 35 7.78 -2.41 -7.39
N VAL A 36 8.30 -1.18 -7.25
CA VAL A 36 9.70 -0.89 -6.87
C VAL A 36 9.74 0.26 -5.87
N VAL A 37 10.15 -0.01 -4.62
CA VAL A 37 10.37 1.06 -3.64
C VAL A 37 11.63 1.84 -3.98
N ASN A 38 11.50 3.08 -4.44
CA ASN A 38 12.61 3.91 -4.88
C ASN A 38 12.41 5.40 -4.53
N ILE A 39 13.22 6.27 -5.15
CA ILE A 39 13.17 7.72 -4.87
C ILE A 39 11.83 8.35 -5.26
N ILE A 40 11.11 7.77 -6.22
CA ILE A 40 9.79 8.26 -6.63
C ILE A 40 8.77 8.11 -5.50
N ASP A 41 8.85 7.05 -4.69
CA ASP A 41 8.02 6.87 -3.51
C ASP A 41 8.32 7.89 -2.42
N LEU A 42 9.61 8.16 -2.18
CA LEU A 42 10.03 9.22 -1.26
C LEU A 42 9.54 10.60 -1.72
N VAL A 43 9.58 10.87 -3.02
CA VAL A 43 9.04 12.11 -3.61
C VAL A 43 7.52 12.18 -3.44
N ALA A 44 6.81 11.05 -3.59
CA ALA A 44 5.37 10.99 -3.39
C ALA A 44 4.96 11.28 -1.94
N VAL A 45 5.68 10.77 -0.93
CA VAL A 45 5.47 11.17 0.47
C VAL A 45 5.84 12.64 0.66
N GLY A 46 6.98 13.08 0.13
CA GLY A 46 7.48 14.44 0.24
C GLY A 46 6.52 15.51 -0.34
N SER A 47 5.79 15.21 -1.43
CA SER A 47 4.84 16.15 -2.01
C SER A 47 3.57 16.36 -1.16
N HIS A 48 3.33 15.49 -0.18
CA HIS A 48 2.21 15.57 0.76
C HIS A 48 2.67 15.84 2.20
N PHE A 49 3.96 16.10 2.42
CA PHE A 49 4.54 16.30 3.74
C PHE A 49 3.85 17.43 4.53
N GLY A 50 3.52 17.15 5.78
CA GLY A 50 2.82 18.04 6.70
C GLY A 50 1.30 18.03 6.58
N ALA A 51 0.73 17.37 5.57
CA ALA A 51 -0.72 17.26 5.42
C ALA A 51 -1.33 16.34 6.50
N ARG A 52 -2.51 16.71 6.97
CA ARG A 52 -3.28 15.99 7.98
C ARG A 52 -4.57 15.45 7.40
N ARG A 53 -5.11 14.39 7.99
CA ARG A 53 -6.40 13.84 7.57
C ARG A 53 -7.48 14.93 7.53
N GLY A 54 -8.05 15.14 6.34
CA GLY A 54 -9.03 16.19 6.07
C GLY A 54 -8.49 17.37 5.27
N ASP A 55 -7.17 17.54 5.19
CA ASP A 55 -6.55 18.53 4.32
C ASP A 55 -6.72 18.15 2.84
N PRO A 56 -6.87 19.14 1.93
CA PRO A 56 -6.98 18.86 0.50
C PRO A 56 -5.78 18.12 -0.10
N ASN A 57 -4.61 18.26 0.52
CA ASN A 57 -3.36 17.63 0.10
C ASN A 57 -3.03 16.36 0.92
N TYR A 58 -3.98 15.79 1.66
CA TYR A 58 -3.75 14.55 2.36
C TYR A 58 -3.94 13.36 1.41
N LEU A 59 -2.86 12.60 1.21
CA LEU A 59 -2.87 11.35 0.46
C LEU A 59 -2.80 10.18 1.45
N PRO A 60 -3.87 9.37 1.62
CA PRO A 60 -3.86 8.24 2.55
C PRO A 60 -2.74 7.23 2.29
N ALA A 61 -2.30 7.07 1.04
CA ALA A 61 -1.20 6.18 0.70
C ALA A 61 0.16 6.65 1.25
N ALA A 62 0.31 7.94 1.55
CA ALA A 62 1.54 8.53 2.09
C ALA A 62 1.56 8.64 3.62
N ASP A 63 0.47 8.25 4.32
CA ASP A 63 0.38 8.12 5.78
C ASP A 63 0.52 6.62 6.13
N LEU A 64 1.76 6.14 6.15
CA LEU A 64 2.09 4.72 6.25
C LEU A 64 1.87 4.15 7.64
N ASN A 65 2.00 4.97 8.68
CA ASN A 65 1.71 4.56 10.06
C ASN A 65 0.22 4.75 10.44
N ASN A 66 -0.58 5.38 9.58
CA ASN A 66 -2.00 5.71 9.73
C ASN A 66 -2.32 6.59 10.95
N ASP A 67 -1.39 7.43 11.40
CA ASP A 67 -1.58 8.32 12.55
C ASP A 67 -2.37 9.60 12.19
N GLY A 68 -2.63 9.82 10.91
CA GLY A 68 -3.39 10.95 10.40
C GLY A 68 -2.54 12.17 10.03
N VAL A 69 -1.22 12.07 10.07
CA VAL A 69 -0.27 13.11 9.67
C VAL A 69 0.78 12.50 8.74
N ILE A 70 1.03 13.14 7.60
CA ILE A 70 2.12 12.75 6.71
C ILE A 70 3.38 13.47 7.17
N ASP A 71 4.34 12.77 7.78
CA ASP A 71 5.55 13.39 8.31
C ASP A 71 6.84 12.57 8.11
N ILE A 72 7.86 12.85 8.92
CA ILE A 72 9.16 12.18 8.81
C ILE A 72 9.08 10.69 9.12
N ILE A 73 8.11 10.26 9.93
CA ILE A 73 7.90 8.85 10.25
C ILE A 73 7.55 8.09 8.96
N ASP A 74 6.66 8.61 8.13
CA ASP A 74 6.28 8.00 6.85
C ASP A 74 7.47 7.88 5.89
N ILE A 75 8.29 8.93 5.80
CA ILE A 75 9.53 8.92 5.03
C ILE A 75 10.48 7.81 5.52
N THR A 76 10.61 7.64 6.85
CA THR A 76 11.48 6.58 7.41
C THR A 76 10.95 5.18 7.11
N ILE A 77 9.63 5.00 7.00
CA ILE A 77 9.03 3.71 6.63
C ILE A 77 9.38 3.37 5.18
N VAL A 78 9.25 4.30 4.24
CA VAL A 78 9.70 4.11 2.84
C VAL A 78 11.20 3.83 2.80
N GLY A 79 12.00 4.57 3.55
CA GLY A 79 13.45 4.35 3.65
C GLY A 79 13.81 2.95 4.16
N SER A 80 13.03 2.38 5.08
CA SER A 80 13.26 1.04 5.64
C SER A 80 13.02 -0.10 4.64
N THR A 81 12.31 0.19 3.55
CA THR A 81 11.98 -0.76 2.47
C THR A 81 12.60 -0.39 1.13
N PHE A 82 13.47 0.63 1.08
CA PHE A 82 14.09 1.12 -0.13
C PHE A 82 14.81 0.02 -0.92
N GLY A 83 14.57 -0.02 -2.23
CA GLY A 83 15.11 -1.01 -3.16
C GLY A 83 14.38 -2.35 -3.20
N ARG A 84 13.31 -2.55 -2.42
CA ARG A 84 12.47 -3.75 -2.54
C ARG A 84 11.66 -3.73 -3.83
N THR A 85 11.49 -4.92 -4.41
CA THR A 85 10.73 -5.13 -5.65
C THR A 85 9.76 -6.31 -5.51
N GLY A 86 8.67 -6.29 -6.28
CA GLY A 86 7.60 -7.31 -6.30
C GLY A 86 7.70 -8.31 -7.42
#